data_AF-A0A8J5R7P0-F1
#
_entry.id   AF-A0A8J5R7P0-F1
#
_cell.length_a   1.000
_cell.length_b   1.000
_cell.length_c   1.000
_cell.angle_alpha   90.00
_cell.angle_beta   90.00
_cell.angle_gamma   90.00
#
_symmetry.space_group_name_H-M   'P 1'
#
loop_
_entity.id
_entity.type
_entity.pdbx_description
1 polymer ?
#
loop_
_entity_poly.entity_id
_entity_poly.type
_entity_poly.pdbx_seq_one_letter_code
_entity_poly.pdbx_strand_id
1 'polypeptide(L)'
;TVIKLNQTNEALNYGAFTMGSIFHLFYSSFQGQILITQSEKVFYSVYTCDWYNLPNYHQKLLNIILLKSVKPFTVSAGKLYILSMDTFSIVLKNAMSFFTVLSSMR
;
A
#
# COMPACT_ATOMS: atom_id res chain seq x y z
N THR A 1 -28.22 -2.34 -35.54
CA THR A 1 -28.11 -2.68 -34.10
C THR A 1 -26.87 -3.49 -33.74
N VAL A 2 -26.18 -4.12 -34.70
CA VAL A 2 -24.97 -4.93 -34.45
C VAL A 2 -23.72 -4.08 -34.14
N ILE A 3 -23.68 -2.82 -34.57
CA ILE A 3 -22.51 -1.93 -34.44
C ILE A 3 -22.34 -1.37 -33.01
N LYS A 4 -23.41 -1.25 -32.21
CA LYS A 4 -23.31 -0.82 -30.80
C LYS A 4 -22.73 -1.90 -29.88
N LEU A 5 -22.94 -3.17 -30.21
CA LEU A 5 -22.52 -4.32 -29.38
C LEU A 5 -20.98 -4.46 -29.34
N ASN A 6 -20.28 -4.20 -30.44
CA ASN A 6 -18.81 -4.29 -30.45
C ASN A 6 -18.16 -3.18 -29.61
N GLN A 7 -18.64 -1.93 -29.75
CA GLN A 7 -18.17 -0.81 -28.93
C GLN A 7 -18.47 -1.01 -27.44
N THR A 8 -19.62 -1.59 -27.08
CA THR A 8 -19.94 -1.91 -25.69
C THR A 8 -19.05 -3.01 -25.13
N ASN A 9 -18.67 -4.01 -25.93
CA ASN A 9 -17.84 -5.12 -25.47
C ASN A 9 -16.38 -4.67 -25.28
N GLU A 10 -15.86 -3.84 -26.18
CA GLU A 10 -14.53 -3.24 -26.05
C GLU A 10 -14.47 -2.30 -24.84
N ALA A 11 -15.47 -1.42 -24.67
CA ALA A 11 -15.57 -0.56 -23.49
C ALA A 11 -15.66 -1.35 -22.18
N LEU A 12 -16.39 -2.48 -22.18
CA LEU A 12 -16.45 -3.41 -21.05
C LEU A 12 -15.09 -4.01 -20.73
N ASN A 13 -14.33 -4.45 -21.74
CA ASN A 13 -13.00 -5.04 -21.53
C ASN A 13 -12.00 -4.03 -20.96
N TYR A 14 -11.98 -2.78 -21.47
CA TYR A 14 -11.16 -1.72 -20.90
C TYR A 14 -11.57 -1.35 -19.47
N GLY A 15 -12.88 -1.31 -19.20
CA GLY A 15 -13.42 -1.10 -17.85
C GLY A 15 -13.00 -2.22 -16.89
N ALA A 16 -13.08 -3.49 -17.32
CA ALA A 16 -12.69 -4.64 -16.52
C ALA A 16 -11.19 -4.63 -16.21
N PHE A 17 -10.34 -4.29 -17.18
CA PHE A 17 -8.90 -4.22 -16.99
C PHE A 17 -8.49 -3.10 -16.01
N THR A 18 -9.08 -1.91 -16.17
CA THR A 18 -8.81 -0.77 -15.27
C THR A 18 -9.30 -1.07 -13.85
N MET A 19 -10.49 -1.66 -13.71
CA MET A 19 -11.03 -2.12 -12.43
C MET A 19 -10.11 -3.15 -11.76
N GLY A 20 -9.66 -4.16 -12.51
CA GLY A 20 -8.72 -5.18 -12.00
C GLY A 20 -7.39 -4.57 -11.53
N SER A 21 -6.87 -3.59 -12.26
CA SER A 21 -5.64 -2.87 -11.90
C SER A 21 -5.80 -2.07 -10.59
N ILE A 22 -6.96 -1.42 -10.41
CA ILE A 22 -7.30 -0.70 -9.17
C ILE A 22 -7.41 -1.67 -7.99
N PHE A 23 -8.08 -2.82 -8.19
CA PHE A 23 -8.18 -3.85 -7.16
C PHE A 23 -6.81 -4.41 -6.75
N HIS A 24 -5.93 -4.68 -7.71
CA HIS A 24 -4.58 -5.14 -7.42
C HIS A 24 -3.78 -4.11 -6.62
N LEU A 25 -3.87 -2.82 -7.00
CA LEU A 25 -3.24 -1.72 -6.28
C LEU A 25 -3.80 -1.57 -4.86
N PHE A 26 -5.12 -1.70 -4.70
CA PHE A 26 -5.80 -1.65 -3.41
C PHE A 26 -5.32 -2.78 -2.49
N TYR A 27 -5.32 -4.03 -2.98
CA TYR A 27 -4.86 -5.18 -2.19
C TYR A 27 -3.40 -5.04 -1.76
N SER A 28 -2.53 -4.62 -2.68
CA SER A 28 -1.12 -4.36 -2.39
C SER A 28 -0.94 -3.26 -1.32
N SER A 29 -1.72 -2.18 -1.41
CA SER A 29 -1.67 -1.06 -0.46
C SER A 29 -2.22 -1.45 0.91
N PHE A 30 -3.24 -2.30 0.95
CA PHE A 30 -3.82 -2.83 2.18
C PHE A 30 -2.84 -3.75 2.93
N GLN A 31 -2.18 -4.65 2.20
CA GLN A 31 -1.15 -5.52 2.76
C GLN A 31 0.04 -4.69 3.30
N GLY A 32 0.46 -3.65 2.57
CA GLY A 32 1.49 -2.72 3.02
C GLY A 32 1.12 -2.00 4.32
N GLN A 33 -0.14 -1.54 4.45
CA GLN A 33 -0.63 -0.89 5.66
C GLN A 33 -0.62 -1.83 6.88
N ILE A 34 -1.05 -3.08 6.71
CA ILE A 34 -1.01 -4.09 7.78
C ILE A 34 0.43 -4.33 8.23
N LEU A 35 1.35 -4.51 7.29
CA LEU A 35 2.77 -4.72 7.58
C LEU A 35 3.36 -3.56 8.40
N ILE A 36 3.08 -2.32 8.02
CA ILE A 36 3.55 -1.13 8.75
C ILE A 36 2.99 -1.12 10.17
N THR A 37 1.67 -1.31 10.31
CA THR A 37 0.98 -1.28 11.61
C THR A 37 1.47 -2.39 12.55
N GLN A 38 1.68 -3.60 12.02
CA GLN A 38 2.20 -4.72 12.81
C GLN A 38 3.66 -4.50 13.21
N SER A 39 4.49 -3.97 12.31
CA SER A 39 5.89 -3.61 12.62
C SER A 39 5.96 -2.59 13.75
N GLU A 40 5.08 -1.58 13.74
CA GLU A 40 5.03 -0.54 14.79
C GLU A 40 4.55 -1.12 16.13
N LYS A 41 3.55 -2.00 16.13
CA LYS A 41 3.10 -2.70 17.34
C LYS A 41 4.21 -3.57 17.95
N VAL A 42 4.95 -4.31 17.13
CA VAL A 42 6.09 -5.12 17.59
C VAL A 42 7.17 -4.21 18.17
N PHE A 43 7.48 -3.10 17.50
CA PHE A 43 8.44 -2.12 18.01
C PHE A 43 8.01 -1.58 19.38
N TYR A 44 6.76 -1.15 19.53
CA TYR A 44 6.24 -0.62 20.79
C TYR A 44 6.24 -1.66 21.92
N SER A 45 5.86 -2.91 21.62
CA SER A 45 5.87 -4.01 22.59
C SER A 45 7.29 -4.39 23.04
N VAL A 46 8.28 -4.33 22.14
CA VAL A 46 9.69 -4.57 22.49
C VAL A 46 10.24 -3.40 23.31
N TYR A 47 9.84 -2.17 23.00
CA TYR A 47 10.26 -0.97 23.72
C TYR A 47 9.71 -0.90 25.15
N THR A 48 8.44 -1.29 25.34
CA THR A 48 7.77 -1.29 26.67
C THR A 48 8.05 -2.54 27.50
N CYS A 49 8.63 -3.59 26.92
CA CYS A 49 9.14 -4.74 27.66
C CYS A 49 10.29 -4.30 28.59
N ASP A 50 10.41 -4.91 29.77
CA ASP A 50 11.55 -4.76 30.68
C ASP A 50 12.82 -5.41 30.09
N TRP A 51 13.23 -4.96 28.90
CA TRP A 51 14.33 -5.50 28.10
C TRP A 51 15.64 -5.57 28.89
N TYR A 52 15.84 -4.64 29.82
CA TYR A 52 16.99 -4.58 30.73
C TYR A 52 17.03 -5.74 31.74
N ASN A 53 15.91 -6.41 32.00
CA ASN A 53 15.80 -7.53 32.94
C ASN A 53 15.88 -8.92 32.26
N LEU A 54 16.01 -8.96 30.92
CA LEU A 54 16.15 -10.21 30.16
C LEU A 54 17.60 -10.74 30.12
N PRO A 55 17.79 -12.06 29.91
CA PRO A 55 19.12 -12.64 29.71
C PRO A 55 19.85 -11.99 28.53
N ASN A 56 21.17 -11.86 28.63
CA ASN A 56 22.05 -11.24 27.61
C ASN A 56 21.80 -11.69 26.16
N TYR A 57 21.44 -12.96 25.96
CA TYR A 57 21.09 -13.51 24.65
C TYR A 57 19.84 -12.83 24.05
N HIS A 58 18.78 -12.68 24.85
CA HIS A 58 17.52 -12.09 24.44
C HIS A 58 17.63 -10.57 24.28
N GLN A 59 18.44 -9.89 25.13
CA GLN A 59 18.73 -8.47 24.97
C GLN A 59 19.38 -8.14 23.62
N LYS A 60 20.41 -8.90 23.22
CA LYS A 60 21.06 -8.71 21.90
C LYS A 60 20.08 -8.93 20.75
N LEU A 61 19.22 -9.95 20.85
CA LEU A 61 18.23 -10.25 19.83
C LEU A 61 17.17 -9.13 19.72
N LEU A 62 16.63 -8.67 20.84
CA LEU A 62 15.68 -7.56 20.90
C LEU A 62 16.30 -6.27 20.35
N ASN A 63 17.56 -6.00 20.65
CA ASN A 63 18.25 -4.81 20.15
C ASN A 63 18.44 -4.87 18.61
N ILE A 64 18.73 -6.05 18.04
CA ILE A 64 18.78 -6.25 16.58
C ILE A 64 17.39 -6.04 15.95
N ILE A 65 16.34 -6.57 16.57
CA ILE A 65 14.95 -6.40 16.12
C ILE A 65 14.54 -4.93 16.20
N LEU A 66 14.84 -4.25 17.30
CA LEU A 66 14.56 -2.83 17.50
C LEU A 66 15.28 -1.99 16.43
N LEU A 67 16.58 -2.21 16.22
CA LEU A 67 17.37 -1.51 15.21
C LEU A 67 16.83 -1.74 13.79
N LYS A 68 16.33 -2.93 13.49
CA LYS A 68 15.67 -3.23 12.22
C LYS A 68 14.29 -2.59 12.09
N SER A 69 13.50 -2.57 13.16
CA SER A 69 12.14 -2.02 13.18
C SER A 69 12.09 -0.48 13.24
N VAL A 70 13.19 0.19 13.62
CA VAL A 70 13.35 1.66 13.49
C VAL A 70 13.15 2.10 12.04
N LYS A 71 13.50 1.25 11.06
CA LYS A 71 12.99 1.41 9.70
C LYS A 71 11.68 0.65 9.61
N PRO A 72 10.52 1.33 9.52
CA PRO A 72 9.27 0.63 9.26
C PRO A 72 9.48 -0.24 8.02
N PHE A 73 8.94 -1.45 8.05
CA PHE A 73 8.98 -2.37 6.92
C PHE A 73 8.07 -1.81 5.81
N THR A 74 8.51 -0.73 5.18
CA THR A 74 7.80 -0.06 4.11
C THR A 74 8.05 -0.90 2.88
N VAL A 75 7.02 -1.61 2.44
CA VAL A 75 7.00 -2.20 1.10
C VAL A 75 6.92 -1.01 0.14
N SER A 76 8.09 -0.51 -0.26
CA SER A 76 8.18 0.57 -1.23
C SER A 76 8.16 -0.04 -2.62
N ALA A 77 7.09 0.19 -3.37
CA ALA A 77 7.09 -0.13 -4.80
C ALA A 77 8.09 0.81 -5.49
N GLY A 78 9.20 0.24 -5.96
CA GLY A 78 10.23 0.97 -6.72
C GLY A 78 10.94 2.11 -5.97
N LYS A 79 10.94 2.13 -4.63
CA LYS A 79 11.55 3.21 -3.80
C LYS A 79 10.88 4.60 -3.93
N LEU A 80 9.75 4.69 -4.65
CA LEU A 80 9.03 5.94 -4.92
C LEU A 80 7.67 6.02 -4.23
N TYR A 81 7.05 4.88 -3.89
CA TYR A 81 5.72 4.84 -3.27
C TYR A 81 5.70 3.91 -2.07
N ILE A 82 5.38 4.45 -0.90
CA ILE A 82 5.03 3.67 0.28
C ILE A 82 3.63 3.12 0.02
N LEU A 83 3.50 1.79 -0.05
CA LEU A 83 2.21 1.11 -0.15
C LEU A 83 1.43 1.32 1.16
N SER A 84 0.69 2.42 1.23
CA SER A 84 -0.23 2.78 2.30
C SER A 84 -1.59 3.18 1.72
N MET A 85 -2.64 3.12 2.55
CA MET A 85 -3.97 3.57 2.14
C MET A 85 -3.98 5.07 1.76
N ASP A 86 -3.18 5.89 2.45
CA ASP A 86 -3.05 7.32 2.13
C ASP A 86 -2.53 7.55 0.71
N THR A 87 -1.45 6.86 0.36
CA THR A 87 -0.85 6.94 -0.98
C THR A 87 -1.83 6.47 -2.05
N PHE A 88 -2.59 5.40 -1.79
CA PHE A 88 -3.64 4.92 -2.69
C PHE A 88 -4.72 5.99 -2.92
N SER A 89 -5.17 6.67 -1.86
CA SER A 89 -6.17 7.73 -1.99
C SER A 89 -5.65 8.93 -2.80
N ILE A 90 -4.37 9.27 -2.65
CA ILE A 90 -3.74 10.35 -3.45
C ILE A 90 -3.69 9.96 -4.93
N VAL A 91 -3.30 8.71 -5.23
CA VAL A 91 -3.26 8.21 -6.61
C VAL A 91 -4.65 8.23 -7.26
N LEU A 92 -5.69 7.78 -6.54
CA LEU A 92 -7.08 7.86 -7.02
C LEU A 92 -7.55 9.30 -7.25
N LYS A 93 -7.24 10.22 -6.33
CA LYS A 93 -7.57 11.64 -6.51
C LYS A 93 -6.91 12.23 -7.75
N ASN A 94 -5.62 11.93 -7.96
CA ASN A 94 -4.89 12.39 -9.13
C ASN A 94 -5.48 11.82 -10.42
N ALA A 95 -5.82 10.52 -10.44
CA ALA A 95 -6.48 9.89 -11.58
C ALA A 95 -7.82 10.56 -11.93
N MET A 96 -8.67 10.83 -10.93
CA MET A 96 -9.94 11.55 -11.11
C MET A 96 -9.74 13.00 -11.56
N SER A 97 -8.71 13.68 -11.05
CA SER A 97 -8.35 15.03 -11.48
C SER A 97 -7.95 15.07 -12.95
N PHE A 98 -7.05 14.17 -13.38
CA PHE A 98 -6.68 14.04 -14.80
C PHE A 98 -7.88 13.69 -15.68
N PHE A 99 -8.75 12.78 -15.22
CA PHE A 99 -9.97 12.45 -15.93
C PHE A 99 -10.90 13.66 -16.09
N THR A 100 -11.04 14.47 -15.05
CA THR A 100 -11.86 15.69 -15.06
C THR A 100 -11.29 16.73 -16.03
N VAL A 101 -9.97 16.95 -16.01
CA VAL A 101 -9.29 17.88 -16.93
C VAL A 101 -9.49 17.43 -18.38
N LEU A 102 -9.24 16.15 -18.68
CA LEU A 102 -9.45 15.59 -20.02
C LEU A 102 -10.92 15.71 -20.47
N SER A 103 -11.87 15.49 -19.56
CA SER A 103 -13.30 15.62 -19.84
C SER A 103 -13.72 17.06 -20.08
N SER A 104 -13.06 18.04 -19.44
CA SER A 104 -13.32 19.46 -19.62
C SER A 104 -12.69 20.03 -20.90
N MET A 105 -11.66 19.37 -21.44
CA MET A 105 -10.99 19.77 -22.70
C MET A 105 -11.65 19.17 -23.95
N ARG A 106 -12.63 18.28 -23.77
CA ARG A 106 -13.44 17.67 -24.84
C ARG A 106 -14.76 18.41 -24.99
#